data_AF-R6H4A4-F1
#
_entry.id   AF-R6H4A4-F1
#
_cell.length_a   1.000
_cell.length_b   1.000
_cell.length_c   1.000
_cell.angle_alpha   90.00
_cell.angle_beta   90.00
_cell.angle_gamma   90.00
#
_symmetry.space_group_name_H-M   'P 1'
#
loop_
_entity.id
_entity.type
_entity.pdbx_description
1 polymer ?
#
loop_
_entity_poly.entity_id
_entity_poly.type
_entity_poly.pdbx_seq_one_letter_code
_entity_poly.pdbx_strand_id
1 'polypeptide(L)'
;MTSGTMNYKYIHLLYVPTLACNMGCKYCYLEENTVSQGNMNPLNTLEYAINKFKNSGVVPFNISLHGGEVTTLSKSVFHDIIKYISEYYKENKNLIESAGFTVGNPHIKTNLYSLDKHIDTIKEYNVSISGSLDLPLSLHDQYRLTKGNQKTLKKILANIELLKDIPNKKKVSATIFKEHYERLDEIVEDIKYLDEFTCLDMNDFNFMIGFDYNSCGLLHPITEDEQVNFYEKMHECFDGTTLDAGVNGPWFNEFGPGYCTNCDNCGEKFFLLEVNGDIYSCVRGQKQKDYYYGNIFKDSVEDILTTAKNKMFLNHNKEPFNDECSKCGYLYLCKTGCPFVKNTYQTNKSYTCKLQQKMYEDRGYEKDPANDEFVYQYVSKMRTTDVSNYIPKDNDDNSLANLIKKDKRLKYIYDDSSFILDVDGVEYNLSSQILNVSREFVYLTKESKIKIYMKKNMIEEECDYPENNALYIMILSGNLVTYGDEGRTKQRHVNTTQIFKGVLDNIQSDKEGYYVYDISNLIHEYKDFYSKENPNNIFFTTTSLREYHYLKQKNNAYYHLAAINLPFQNMEFIYIDEEL
;
A
#
# COMPACT_ATOMS: atom_id res chain seq x y z
N MET A 1 33.68 2.35 -7.93
CA MET A 1 32.62 1.33 -8.01
C MET A 1 31.85 1.40 -6.71
N THR A 2 30.79 2.20 -6.67
CA THR A 2 29.92 2.34 -5.51
C THR A 2 29.10 1.07 -5.37
N SER A 3 29.22 0.41 -4.21
CA SER A 3 28.40 -0.72 -3.80
C SER A 3 26.95 -0.23 -3.65
N GLY A 4 26.18 -0.27 -4.73
CA GLY A 4 24.74 -0.11 -4.66
C GLY A 4 24.17 -1.26 -3.85
N THR A 5 23.57 -0.96 -2.70
CA THR A 5 22.71 -1.90 -1.98
C THR A 5 21.62 -2.36 -2.94
N MET A 6 21.70 -3.60 -3.45
CA MET A 6 20.60 -4.17 -4.23
C MET A 6 19.35 -4.19 -3.35
N ASN A 7 18.32 -3.45 -3.77
CA ASN A 7 17.05 -3.41 -3.07
C ASN A 7 16.26 -4.68 -3.46
N TYR A 8 16.28 -5.69 -2.58
CA TYR A 8 15.58 -6.96 -2.82
C TYR A 8 14.07 -6.80 -2.62
N LYS A 9 13.28 -7.40 -3.51
CA LYS A 9 11.83 -7.55 -3.32
C LYS A 9 11.52 -8.92 -2.73
N TYR A 10 10.79 -8.95 -1.62
CA TYR A 10 10.45 -10.20 -0.93
C TYR A 10 9.01 -10.63 -1.22
N ILE A 11 8.82 -11.91 -1.59
CA ILE A 11 7.51 -12.47 -1.96
C ILE A 11 7.16 -13.74 -1.17
N HIS A 12 5.86 -13.99 -1.00
CA HIS A 12 5.32 -15.26 -0.56
C HIS A 12 4.95 -16.08 -1.80
N LEU A 13 5.64 -17.19 -2.01
CA LEU A 13 5.45 -18.10 -3.14
C LEU A 13 4.67 -19.35 -2.69
N LEU A 14 3.44 -19.48 -3.16
CA LEU A 14 2.72 -20.75 -3.14
C LEU A 14 3.08 -21.54 -4.40
N TYR A 15 3.70 -22.70 -4.23
CA TYR A 15 4.06 -23.55 -5.38
C TYR A 15 3.10 -24.72 -5.51
N VAL A 16 2.54 -24.91 -6.69
CA VAL A 16 1.61 -25.98 -7.08
C VAL A 16 2.36 -26.99 -7.96
N PRO A 17 3.12 -27.94 -7.38
CA PRO A 17 3.88 -28.95 -8.12
C PRO A 17 3.00 -29.95 -8.87
N THR A 18 1.71 -30.04 -8.53
CA THR A 18 0.77 -30.95 -9.18
C THR A 18 -0.65 -30.39 -9.12
N LEU A 19 -1.39 -30.55 -10.19
CA LEU A 19 -2.83 -30.31 -10.23
C LEU A 19 -3.63 -31.58 -9.90
N ALA A 20 -3.01 -32.76 -9.87
CA ALA A 20 -3.71 -33.99 -9.54
C ALA A 20 -4.16 -33.99 -8.07
N CYS A 21 -5.42 -34.37 -7.84
CA CYS A 21 -5.96 -34.67 -6.51
C CYS A 21 -6.47 -36.12 -6.44
N ASN A 22 -6.27 -36.77 -5.29
CA ASN A 22 -6.82 -38.09 -4.95
C ASN A 22 -8.24 -38.00 -4.34
N MET A 23 -8.67 -36.80 -3.95
CA MET A 23 -10.02 -36.51 -3.46
C MET A 23 -10.90 -35.85 -4.53
N GLY A 24 -12.21 -35.97 -4.36
CA GLY A 24 -13.26 -35.33 -5.15
C GLY A 24 -14.19 -34.57 -4.21
N CYS A 25 -13.66 -33.54 -3.53
CA CYS A 25 -14.46 -32.74 -2.60
C CYS A 25 -15.55 -32.01 -3.37
N LYS A 26 -16.80 -32.06 -2.87
CA LYS A 26 -17.97 -31.52 -3.58
C LYS A 26 -17.96 -30.00 -3.75
N TYR A 27 -17.25 -29.29 -2.88
CA TYR A 27 -17.12 -27.84 -2.89
C TYR A 27 -15.72 -27.38 -3.38
N CYS A 28 -14.92 -28.26 -4.00
CA CYS A 28 -13.55 -27.90 -4.39
C CYS A 28 -13.54 -26.79 -5.45
N TYR A 29 -12.89 -25.66 -5.15
CA TYR A 29 -12.75 -24.53 -6.07
C TYR A 29 -11.97 -24.84 -7.38
N LEU A 30 -11.22 -25.95 -7.42
CA LEU A 30 -10.53 -26.41 -8.62
C LEU A 30 -11.41 -27.28 -9.52
N GLU A 31 -12.50 -27.83 -9.00
CA GLU A 31 -13.45 -28.66 -9.75
C GLU A 31 -12.74 -29.74 -10.61
N GLU A 32 -13.00 -29.73 -11.92
CA GLU A 32 -12.44 -30.63 -12.94
C GLU A 32 -10.96 -30.39 -13.24
N ASN A 33 -10.37 -29.28 -12.76
CA ASN A 33 -8.95 -28.98 -12.95
C ASN A 33 -8.02 -29.83 -12.07
N THR A 34 -8.57 -30.75 -11.26
CA THR A 34 -7.81 -31.61 -10.34
C THR A 34 -7.17 -32.85 -11.02
N VAL A 35 -6.69 -32.67 -12.24
CA VAL A 35 -6.12 -33.74 -13.09
C VAL A 35 -4.63 -33.53 -13.34
N SER A 36 -3.89 -34.62 -13.54
CA SER A 36 -2.45 -34.54 -13.86
C SER A 36 -2.26 -33.86 -15.21
N GLN A 37 -1.43 -32.80 -15.26
CA GLN A 37 -1.10 -32.12 -16.50
C GLN A 37 0.33 -32.47 -16.96
N GLY A 38 0.41 -33.28 -18.02
CA GLY A 38 1.65 -33.52 -18.76
C GLY A 38 2.79 -34.18 -17.97
N ASN A 39 3.98 -34.19 -18.59
CA ASN A 39 5.21 -34.81 -18.06
C ASN A 39 6.21 -33.77 -17.51
N MET A 40 5.75 -32.58 -17.09
CA MET A 40 6.66 -31.56 -16.56
C MET A 40 7.21 -32.01 -15.20
N ASN A 41 8.52 -31.85 -15.01
CA ASN A 41 9.17 -32.14 -13.73
C ASN A 41 8.96 -30.96 -12.77
N PRO A 42 8.24 -31.13 -11.65
CA PRO A 42 7.96 -30.03 -10.75
C PRO A 42 9.20 -29.43 -10.09
N LEU A 43 10.22 -30.24 -9.80
CA LEU A 43 11.47 -29.71 -9.25
C LEU A 43 12.14 -28.75 -10.24
N ASN A 44 12.24 -29.14 -11.52
CA ASN A 44 12.85 -28.31 -12.55
C ASN A 44 12.12 -26.96 -12.71
N THR A 45 10.78 -26.95 -12.63
CA THR A 45 9.99 -25.71 -12.69
C THR A 45 10.30 -24.81 -11.49
N LEU A 46 10.34 -25.36 -10.28
CA LEU A 46 10.65 -24.60 -9.06
C LEU A 46 12.07 -24.04 -9.11
N GLU A 47 13.06 -24.86 -9.44
CA GLU A 47 14.47 -24.44 -9.58
C GLU A 47 14.63 -23.31 -10.60
N TYR A 48 14.00 -23.46 -11.76
CA TYR A 48 14.01 -22.42 -12.79
C TYR A 48 13.41 -21.11 -12.27
N ALA A 49 12.25 -21.18 -11.61
CA ALA A 49 11.57 -20.01 -11.07
C ALA A 49 12.40 -19.30 -9.99
N ILE A 50 12.95 -20.04 -9.02
CA ILE A 50 13.80 -19.48 -7.95
C ILE A 50 15.04 -18.80 -8.54
N ASN A 51 15.72 -19.45 -9.48
CA ASN A 51 16.89 -18.86 -10.14
C ASN A 51 16.51 -17.60 -10.92
N LYS A 52 15.39 -17.61 -11.63
CA LYS A 52 14.91 -16.44 -12.39
C LYS A 52 14.54 -15.28 -11.47
N PHE A 53 13.83 -15.54 -10.37
CA PHE A 53 13.52 -14.53 -9.35
C PHE A 53 14.79 -13.94 -8.72
N LYS A 54 15.74 -14.79 -8.31
CA LYS A 54 17.02 -14.37 -7.72
C LYS A 54 17.80 -13.44 -8.64
N ASN A 55 17.87 -13.77 -9.94
CA ASN A 55 18.55 -12.96 -10.95
C ASN A 55 17.88 -11.58 -11.19
N SER A 56 16.63 -11.41 -10.77
CA SER A 56 15.88 -10.15 -10.85
C SER A 56 15.73 -9.47 -9.48
N GLY A 57 16.52 -9.87 -8.47
CA GLY A 57 16.46 -9.27 -7.14
C GLY A 57 15.17 -9.59 -6.37
N VAL A 58 14.47 -10.67 -6.72
CA VAL A 58 13.27 -11.15 -6.03
C VAL A 58 13.61 -12.37 -5.17
N VAL A 59 13.22 -12.33 -3.90
CA VAL A 59 13.51 -13.37 -2.90
C VAL A 59 12.20 -13.92 -2.33
N PRO A 60 11.85 -15.17 -2.64
CA PRO A 60 10.79 -15.86 -1.93
C PRO A 60 11.16 -16.04 -0.45
N PHE A 61 10.56 -15.26 0.46
CA PHE A 61 10.81 -15.42 1.89
C PHE A 61 10.06 -16.65 2.46
N ASN A 62 9.00 -17.07 1.77
CA ASN A 62 8.26 -18.28 2.05
C ASN A 62 7.94 -19.01 0.74
N ILE A 63 8.22 -20.31 0.72
CA ILE A 63 7.84 -21.29 -0.29
C ILE A 63 6.98 -22.34 0.41
N SER A 64 5.69 -22.35 0.10
CA SER A 64 4.74 -23.34 0.63
C SER A 64 4.18 -24.19 -0.50
N LEU A 65 4.20 -25.51 -0.33
CA LEU A 65 3.61 -26.41 -1.32
C LEU A 65 2.10 -26.45 -1.18
N HIS A 66 1.42 -26.28 -2.30
CA HIS A 66 -0.01 -26.37 -2.48
C HIS A 66 -0.29 -27.24 -3.71
N GLY A 67 -1.52 -27.26 -4.20
CA GLY A 67 -1.91 -27.91 -5.46
C GLY A 67 -3.02 -28.89 -5.23
N GLY A 68 -3.47 -29.59 -6.29
CA GLY A 68 -4.64 -30.47 -6.19
C GLY A 68 -4.57 -31.34 -4.93
N GLU A 69 -3.51 -32.14 -4.83
CA GLU A 69 -3.02 -32.70 -3.56
C GLU A 69 -1.53 -33.03 -3.68
N VAL A 70 -0.69 -32.39 -2.87
CA VAL A 70 0.78 -32.56 -2.90
C VAL A 70 1.24 -34.00 -2.65
N THR A 71 0.51 -34.75 -1.81
CA THR A 71 0.86 -36.14 -1.51
C THR A 71 0.60 -37.10 -2.68
N THR A 72 -0.03 -36.64 -3.77
CA THR A 72 -0.14 -37.43 -5.01
C THR A 72 1.21 -37.62 -5.72
N LEU A 73 2.17 -36.71 -5.53
CA LEU A 73 3.53 -36.82 -6.04
C LEU A 73 4.16 -38.17 -5.66
N SER A 74 5.05 -38.70 -6.51
CA SER A 74 5.83 -39.90 -6.17
C SER A 74 6.73 -39.62 -4.95
N LYS A 75 7.15 -40.68 -4.23
CA LYS A 75 8.02 -40.54 -3.06
C LYS A 75 9.31 -39.77 -3.38
N SER A 76 9.94 -40.08 -4.51
CA SER A 76 11.17 -39.42 -4.94
C SER A 76 10.95 -37.94 -5.25
N VAL A 77 9.93 -37.60 -6.04
CA VAL A 77 9.66 -36.20 -6.42
C VAL A 77 9.28 -35.36 -5.20
N PHE A 78 8.46 -35.89 -4.28
CA PHE A 78 8.13 -35.19 -3.04
C PHE A 78 9.37 -34.95 -2.18
N HIS A 79 10.20 -35.98 -1.99
CA HIS A 79 11.47 -35.87 -1.28
C HIS A 79 12.37 -34.78 -1.88
N ASP A 80 12.61 -34.82 -3.19
CA ASP A 80 13.58 -33.94 -3.83
C ASP A 80 13.15 -32.47 -3.79
N ILE A 81 11.84 -32.19 -3.91
CA ILE A 81 11.31 -30.83 -3.75
C ILE A 81 11.46 -30.32 -2.31
N ILE A 82 11.13 -31.16 -1.32
CA ILE A 82 11.25 -30.79 0.10
C ILE A 82 12.72 -30.53 0.46
N LYS A 83 13.63 -31.37 -0.02
CA LYS A 83 15.08 -31.20 0.13
C LYS A 83 15.53 -29.87 -0.47
N TYR A 84 15.14 -29.58 -1.71
CA TYR A 84 15.48 -28.32 -2.38
C TYR A 84 15.00 -27.08 -1.60
N ILE A 85 13.76 -27.09 -1.10
CA ILE A 85 13.22 -25.98 -0.28
C ILE A 85 14.00 -25.84 1.04
N SER A 86 14.35 -26.96 1.68
CA SER A 86 15.16 -26.96 2.91
C SER A 86 16.54 -26.34 2.68
N GLU A 87 17.20 -26.70 1.58
CA GLU A 87 18.50 -26.15 1.18
C GLU A 87 18.40 -24.65 0.85
N TYR A 88 17.39 -24.26 0.06
CA TYR A 88 17.11 -22.85 -0.24
C TYR A 88 16.96 -22.01 1.02
N TYR A 89 16.19 -22.48 2.01
CA TYR A 89 16.01 -21.77 3.28
C TYR A 89 17.31 -21.66 4.09
N LYS A 90 18.15 -22.70 4.11
CA LYS A 90 19.45 -22.66 4.78
C LYS A 90 20.38 -21.63 4.12
N GLU A 91 20.43 -21.62 2.78
CA GLU A 91 21.29 -20.70 2.02
C GLU A 91 20.86 -19.23 2.16
N ASN A 92 19.56 -18.96 2.19
CA ASN A 92 19.02 -17.61 2.17
C ASN A 92 18.60 -17.10 3.56
N LYS A 93 18.89 -17.85 4.64
CA LYS A 93 18.43 -17.55 6.00
C LYS A 93 18.76 -16.11 6.43
N ASN A 94 20.03 -15.74 6.38
CA ASN A 94 20.48 -14.41 6.82
C ASN A 94 19.83 -13.30 6.00
N LEU A 95 19.68 -13.50 4.69
CA LEU A 95 19.07 -12.52 3.79
C LEU A 95 17.58 -12.30 4.10
N ILE A 96 16.86 -13.38 4.40
CA ILE A 96 15.43 -13.33 4.72
C ILE A 96 15.20 -12.74 6.12
N GLU A 97 15.98 -13.18 7.11
CA GLU A 97 15.88 -12.69 8.50
C GLU A 97 16.32 -11.22 8.63
N SER A 98 17.33 -10.78 7.88
CA SER A 98 17.73 -9.36 7.84
C SER A 98 16.64 -8.42 7.31
N ALA A 99 15.67 -8.95 6.56
CA ALA A 99 14.51 -8.22 6.07
C ALA A 99 13.28 -8.34 6.98
N GLY A 100 13.43 -8.93 8.17
CA GLY A 100 12.36 -9.06 9.17
C GLY A 100 11.39 -10.22 8.94
N PHE A 101 11.73 -11.18 8.08
CA PHE A 101 10.92 -12.38 7.85
C PHE A 101 11.50 -13.59 8.60
N THR A 102 10.63 -14.50 9.04
CA THR A 102 11.04 -15.75 9.70
C THR A 102 11.23 -16.87 8.68
N VAL A 103 12.37 -17.55 8.76
CA VAL A 103 12.62 -18.78 7.99
C VAL A 103 12.21 -20.00 8.80
N GLY A 104 11.28 -20.79 8.25
CA GLY A 104 10.80 -22.03 8.86
C GLY A 104 11.31 -23.29 8.14
N ASN A 105 10.77 -24.44 8.53
CA ASN A 105 10.94 -25.67 7.77
C ASN A 105 10.08 -25.65 6.50
N PRO A 106 10.33 -26.54 5.52
CA PRO A 106 9.41 -26.74 4.40
C PRO A 106 7.98 -26.95 4.89
N HIS A 107 7.01 -26.37 4.18
CA HIS A 107 5.60 -26.38 4.57
C HIS A 107 4.74 -26.94 3.45
N ILE A 108 3.76 -27.78 3.79
CA ILE A 108 2.79 -28.31 2.85
C ILE A 108 1.35 -28.05 3.29
N LYS A 109 0.48 -27.75 2.32
CA LYS A 109 -0.98 -27.87 2.46
C LYS A 109 -1.44 -29.20 1.88
N THR A 110 -2.25 -29.95 2.63
CA THR A 110 -2.67 -31.30 2.25
C THR A 110 -4.07 -31.63 2.77
N ASN A 111 -4.76 -32.52 2.08
CA ASN A 111 -6.00 -33.15 2.52
C ASN A 111 -5.78 -34.30 3.53
N LEU A 112 -4.53 -34.57 3.92
CA LEU A 112 -4.10 -35.58 4.91
C LEU A 112 -4.31 -37.05 4.50
N TYR A 113 -4.99 -37.35 3.39
CA TYR A 113 -5.43 -38.71 3.05
C TYR A 113 -4.31 -39.67 2.63
N SER A 114 -3.18 -39.15 2.15
CA SER A 114 -2.03 -39.96 1.66
C SER A 114 -0.70 -39.55 2.30
N LEU A 115 -0.73 -39.07 3.54
CA LEU A 115 0.47 -38.73 4.31
C LEU A 115 1.39 -39.93 4.56
N ASP A 116 0.80 -41.11 4.80
CA ASP A 116 1.49 -42.38 5.00
C ASP A 116 2.55 -42.67 3.91
N LYS A 117 2.26 -42.28 2.67
CA LYS A 117 3.18 -42.43 1.54
C LYS A 117 4.51 -41.68 1.74
N HIS A 118 4.49 -40.54 2.42
CA HIS A 118 5.60 -39.58 2.50
C HIS A 118 6.10 -39.32 3.92
N ILE A 119 5.70 -40.16 4.88
CA ILE A 119 6.00 -39.95 6.30
C ILE A 119 7.50 -39.90 6.59
N ASP A 120 8.31 -40.67 5.84
CA ASP A 120 9.76 -40.70 5.98
C ASP A 120 10.38 -39.32 5.67
N THR A 121 10.00 -38.70 4.54
CA THR A 121 10.44 -37.35 4.16
C THR A 121 9.94 -36.29 5.14
N ILE A 122 8.68 -36.39 5.58
CA ILE A 122 8.10 -35.44 6.55
C ILE A 122 8.92 -35.44 7.84
N LYS A 123 9.32 -36.63 8.31
CA LYS A 123 10.17 -36.79 9.49
C LYS A 123 11.59 -36.29 9.25
N GLU A 124 12.20 -36.65 8.12
CA GLU A 124 13.58 -36.28 7.78
C GLU A 124 13.80 -34.76 7.75
N TYR A 125 12.87 -34.01 7.14
CA TYR A 125 12.98 -32.55 6.98
C TYR A 125 12.13 -31.75 7.96
N ASN A 126 11.51 -32.41 8.94
CA ASN A 126 10.60 -31.82 9.93
C ASN A 126 9.53 -30.90 9.27
N VAL A 127 8.91 -31.41 8.21
CA VAL A 127 8.00 -30.65 7.34
C VAL A 127 6.77 -30.19 8.12
N SER A 128 6.46 -28.91 8.08
CA SER A 128 5.25 -28.34 8.70
C SER A 128 4.02 -28.69 7.88
N ILE A 129 2.92 -29.03 8.54
CA ILE A 129 1.67 -29.49 7.93
C ILE A 129 0.57 -28.46 8.18
N SER A 130 -0.17 -28.09 7.12
CA SER A 130 -1.50 -27.47 7.17
C SER A 130 -2.51 -28.42 6.53
N GLY A 131 -3.32 -29.09 7.35
CA GLY A 131 -4.32 -30.05 6.93
C GLY A 131 -5.69 -29.43 6.65
N SER A 132 -6.42 -29.95 5.67
CA SER A 132 -7.84 -29.63 5.47
C SER A 132 -8.74 -30.67 6.17
N LEU A 133 -9.45 -30.24 7.20
CA LEU A 133 -10.35 -31.07 8.00
C LEU A 133 -11.60 -30.25 8.31
N ASP A 134 -12.73 -30.57 7.68
CA ASP A 134 -13.99 -29.88 7.95
C ASP A 134 -14.56 -30.23 9.31
N LEU A 135 -15.19 -29.23 9.92
CA LEU A 135 -15.98 -29.35 11.13
C LEU A 135 -17.41 -28.84 10.86
N PRO A 136 -18.45 -29.53 11.38
CA PRO A 136 -18.33 -30.74 12.20
C PRO A 136 -17.92 -31.96 11.37
N LEU A 137 -17.27 -32.91 12.02
CA LEU A 137 -16.78 -34.17 11.43
C LEU A 137 -17.92 -35.00 10.82
N SER A 138 -19.16 -34.82 11.31
CA SER A 138 -20.38 -35.41 10.76
C SER A 138 -20.66 -34.98 9.31
N LEU A 139 -20.22 -33.78 8.92
CA LEU A 139 -20.33 -33.25 7.55
C LEU A 139 -19.09 -33.53 6.70
N HIS A 140 -17.94 -33.82 7.31
CA HIS A 140 -16.69 -34.08 6.59
C HIS A 140 -16.86 -35.14 5.49
N ASP A 141 -17.40 -36.30 5.85
CA ASP A 141 -17.62 -37.41 4.91
C ASP A 141 -18.78 -37.18 3.94
N GLN A 142 -19.58 -36.11 4.12
CA GLN A 142 -20.61 -35.74 3.15
C GLN A 142 -20.04 -34.96 1.98
N TYR A 143 -18.99 -34.17 2.23
CA TYR A 143 -18.44 -33.23 1.26
C TYR A 143 -17.02 -33.56 0.81
N ARG A 144 -16.18 -34.15 1.66
CA ARG A 144 -14.77 -34.46 1.38
C ARG A 144 -14.58 -35.94 1.06
N LEU A 145 -15.03 -36.35 -0.12
CA LEU A 145 -14.97 -37.73 -0.58
C LEU A 145 -13.73 -38.01 -1.44
N THR A 146 -13.40 -39.28 -1.66
CA THR A 146 -12.51 -39.66 -2.77
C THR A 146 -13.20 -39.46 -4.11
N LYS A 147 -12.44 -39.45 -5.22
CA LYS A 147 -13.03 -39.45 -6.58
C LYS A 147 -13.94 -40.66 -6.86
N GLY A 148 -13.78 -41.75 -6.09
CA GLY A 148 -14.64 -42.93 -6.10
C GLY A 148 -15.79 -42.87 -5.08
N ASN A 149 -16.16 -41.68 -4.59
CA ASN A 149 -17.22 -41.43 -3.61
C ASN A 149 -17.06 -42.20 -2.28
N GLN A 150 -15.82 -42.48 -1.87
CA GLN A 150 -15.54 -43.13 -0.59
C GLN A 150 -15.31 -42.09 0.51
N LYS A 151 -15.79 -42.40 1.71
CA LYS A 151 -15.53 -41.66 2.94
C LYS A 151 -14.03 -41.58 3.24
N THR A 152 -13.57 -40.47 3.81
CA THR A 152 -12.15 -40.18 3.99
C THR A 152 -11.73 -39.96 5.44
N LEU A 153 -12.67 -39.56 6.31
CA LEU A 153 -12.36 -39.13 7.67
C LEU A 153 -11.58 -40.19 8.47
N LYS A 154 -12.04 -41.44 8.45
CA LYS A 154 -11.38 -42.54 9.20
C LYS A 154 -9.90 -42.70 8.81
N LYS A 155 -9.59 -42.60 7.52
CA LYS A 155 -8.19 -42.72 7.05
C LYS A 155 -7.38 -41.48 7.40
N ILE A 156 -7.97 -40.30 7.31
CA ILE A 156 -7.34 -39.03 7.69
C ILE A 156 -6.94 -39.04 9.17
N LEU A 157 -7.84 -39.46 10.07
CA LEU A 157 -7.52 -39.58 11.50
C LEU A 157 -6.39 -40.59 11.78
N ALA A 158 -6.39 -41.74 11.07
CA ALA A 158 -5.30 -42.70 11.18
C ALA A 158 -3.95 -42.14 10.68
N ASN A 159 -3.97 -41.31 9.64
CA ASN A 159 -2.77 -40.64 9.13
C ASN A 159 -2.29 -39.50 10.03
N ILE A 160 -3.19 -38.80 10.73
CA ILE A 160 -2.82 -37.79 11.73
C ILE A 160 -2.02 -38.45 12.87
N GLU A 161 -2.39 -39.66 13.31
CA GLU A 161 -1.65 -40.38 14.37
C GLU A 161 -0.20 -40.67 13.97
N LEU A 162 0.09 -40.85 12.67
CA LEU A 162 1.48 -41.04 12.19
C LEU A 162 2.38 -39.83 12.47
N LEU A 163 1.81 -38.65 12.69
CA LEU A 163 2.55 -37.41 12.96
C LEU A 163 2.92 -37.24 14.44
N LYS A 164 2.38 -38.07 15.35
CA LYS A 164 2.44 -37.87 16.80
C LYS A 164 3.85 -37.64 17.35
N ASP A 165 4.81 -38.43 16.91
CA ASP A 165 6.20 -38.37 17.38
C ASP A 165 7.08 -37.42 16.56
N ILE A 166 6.50 -36.65 15.63
CA ILE A 166 7.23 -35.69 14.80
C ILE A 166 7.11 -34.30 15.45
N PRO A 167 8.20 -33.59 15.76
CA PRO A 167 8.16 -32.29 16.44
C PRO A 167 7.82 -31.12 15.50
N ASN A 168 7.06 -31.38 14.44
CA ASN A 168 6.63 -30.37 13.48
C ASN A 168 5.36 -29.65 13.94
N LYS A 169 5.07 -28.50 13.32
CA LYS A 169 3.78 -27.81 13.44
C LYS A 169 2.72 -28.56 12.66
N LYS A 170 1.57 -28.82 13.28
CA LYS A 170 0.47 -29.64 12.77
C LYS A 170 -0.84 -28.88 12.84
N LYS A 171 -0.95 -27.89 11.96
CA LYS A 171 -2.11 -27.02 11.84
C LYS A 171 -3.19 -27.67 11.00
N VAL A 172 -4.45 -27.40 11.33
CA VAL A 172 -5.61 -27.74 10.49
C VAL A 172 -6.47 -26.51 10.21
N SER A 173 -7.29 -26.60 9.16
CA SER A 173 -8.29 -25.59 8.84
C SER A 173 -9.61 -26.22 8.42
N ALA A 174 -10.72 -25.63 8.86
CA ALA A 174 -12.08 -26.01 8.50
C ALA A 174 -12.76 -24.91 7.69
N THR A 175 -13.53 -25.29 6.67
CA THR A 175 -14.34 -24.33 5.91
C THR A 175 -15.75 -24.27 6.48
N ILE A 176 -16.23 -23.08 6.82
CA ILE A 176 -17.53 -22.86 7.45
C ILE A 176 -18.49 -22.22 6.45
N PHE A 177 -19.55 -22.97 6.13
CA PHE A 177 -20.73 -22.50 5.41
C PHE A 177 -21.96 -22.59 6.32
N LYS A 178 -23.12 -22.14 5.84
CA LYS A 178 -24.38 -22.16 6.57
C LYS A 178 -24.73 -23.53 7.13
N GLU A 179 -24.51 -24.59 6.36
CA GLU A 179 -24.78 -25.99 6.76
C GLU A 179 -23.91 -26.44 7.94
N HIS A 180 -22.69 -25.89 8.05
CA HIS A 180 -21.79 -26.14 9.17
C HIS A 180 -22.18 -25.26 10.37
N TYR A 181 -22.49 -24.00 10.10
CA TYR A 181 -22.97 -23.04 11.10
C TYR A 181 -24.26 -23.50 11.80
N GLU A 182 -25.17 -24.18 11.10
CA GLU A 182 -26.38 -24.75 11.73
C GLU A 182 -26.09 -25.87 12.75
N ARG A 183 -24.82 -26.28 12.91
CA ARG A 183 -24.35 -27.34 13.79
C ARG A 183 -23.19 -26.88 14.69
N LEU A 184 -23.25 -25.65 15.22
CA LEU A 184 -22.18 -25.09 16.06
C LEU A 184 -21.80 -25.98 17.25
N ASP A 185 -22.77 -26.62 17.90
CA ASP A 185 -22.49 -27.46 19.07
C ASP A 185 -21.63 -28.68 18.69
N GLU A 186 -21.89 -29.30 17.53
CA GLU A 186 -21.04 -30.39 17.00
C GLU A 186 -19.62 -29.88 16.69
N ILE A 187 -19.47 -28.67 16.16
CA ILE A 187 -18.15 -28.06 15.91
C ILE A 187 -17.37 -27.91 17.22
N VAL A 188 -18.03 -27.43 18.28
CA VAL A 188 -17.41 -27.25 19.61
C VAL A 188 -16.97 -28.60 20.18
N GLU A 189 -17.82 -29.63 20.09
CA GLU A 189 -17.49 -30.99 20.53
C GLU A 189 -16.31 -31.58 19.76
N ASP A 190 -16.29 -31.41 18.44
CA ASP A 190 -15.22 -31.93 17.59
C ASP A 190 -13.89 -31.23 17.84
N ILE A 191 -13.87 -29.91 18.10
CA ILE A 191 -12.63 -29.20 18.47
C ILE A 191 -12.06 -29.77 19.76
N LYS A 192 -12.90 -29.99 20.78
CA LYS A 192 -12.48 -30.59 22.06
C LYS A 192 -11.95 -32.01 21.85
N TYR A 193 -12.66 -32.80 21.04
CA TYR A 193 -12.22 -34.15 20.68
C TYR A 193 -10.84 -34.14 19.98
N LEU A 194 -10.64 -33.24 19.02
CA LEU A 194 -9.36 -33.15 18.31
C LEU A 194 -8.21 -32.71 19.21
N ASP A 195 -8.44 -31.75 20.10
CA ASP A 195 -7.44 -31.29 21.10
C ASP A 195 -7.04 -32.40 22.06
N GLU A 196 -8.02 -33.17 22.56
CA GLU A 196 -7.78 -34.22 23.55
C GLU A 196 -7.19 -35.50 22.95
N PHE A 197 -7.64 -35.91 21.76
CA PHE A 197 -7.40 -37.25 21.24
C PHE A 197 -6.48 -37.31 20.00
N THR A 198 -5.94 -36.18 19.55
CA THR A 198 -5.01 -36.16 18.40
C THR A 198 -3.71 -35.41 18.72
N CYS A 199 -2.76 -35.47 17.81
CA CYS A 199 -1.52 -34.69 17.92
C CYS A 199 -1.60 -33.31 17.27
N LEU A 200 -2.78 -32.89 16.80
CA LEU A 200 -2.97 -31.59 16.15
C LEU A 200 -2.77 -30.46 17.17
N ASP A 201 -2.22 -29.34 16.70
CA ASP A 201 -2.17 -28.13 17.50
C ASP A 201 -3.48 -27.35 17.29
N MET A 202 -4.45 -27.58 18.16
CA MET A 202 -5.75 -26.91 18.07
C MET A 202 -5.70 -25.44 18.54
N ASN A 203 -4.59 -24.97 19.13
CA ASN A 203 -4.36 -23.53 19.29
C ASN A 203 -3.88 -22.89 17.98
N ASP A 204 -3.22 -23.62 17.09
CA ASP A 204 -2.86 -23.16 15.73
C ASP A 204 -3.80 -23.71 14.65
N PHE A 205 -5.11 -23.56 14.85
CA PHE A 205 -6.19 -23.92 13.92
C PHE A 205 -6.76 -22.68 13.21
N ASN A 206 -7.37 -22.82 12.03
CA ASN A 206 -8.03 -21.72 11.29
C ASN A 206 -9.45 -22.09 10.84
N PHE A 207 -10.40 -21.18 11.07
CA PHE A 207 -11.66 -21.16 10.34
C PHE A 207 -11.50 -20.36 9.05
N MET A 208 -12.05 -20.91 7.97
CA MET A 208 -12.17 -20.25 6.67
C MET A 208 -13.66 -20.05 6.39
N ILE A 209 -14.12 -18.81 6.27
CA ILE A 209 -15.54 -18.57 5.96
C ILE A 209 -15.76 -18.80 4.46
N GLY A 210 -16.70 -19.68 4.13
CA GLY A 210 -17.09 -20.00 2.76
C GLY A 210 -17.79 -18.83 2.08
N PHE A 211 -17.59 -18.70 0.77
CA PHE A 211 -18.27 -17.75 -0.10
C PHE A 211 -18.69 -18.44 -1.40
N ASP A 212 -19.60 -17.83 -2.17
CA ASP A 212 -20.36 -18.49 -3.26
C ASP A 212 -19.51 -19.27 -4.26
N TYR A 213 -18.32 -18.75 -4.58
CA TYR A 213 -17.38 -19.39 -5.50
C TYR A 213 -16.81 -20.72 -4.96
N ASN A 214 -16.66 -20.85 -3.64
CA ASN A 214 -16.03 -21.99 -2.99
C ASN A 214 -16.97 -23.20 -2.82
N SER A 215 -18.14 -23.24 -3.44
CA SER A 215 -19.07 -24.38 -3.29
C SER A 215 -19.78 -24.85 -4.56
N CYS A 216 -19.51 -24.23 -5.72
CA CYS A 216 -20.26 -24.48 -6.96
C CYS A 216 -21.79 -24.39 -6.77
N GLY A 217 -22.24 -23.56 -5.81
CA GLY A 217 -23.66 -23.41 -5.44
C GLY A 217 -24.22 -24.50 -4.53
N LEU A 218 -23.41 -25.45 -4.04
CA LEU A 218 -23.86 -26.53 -3.16
C LEU A 218 -24.05 -26.08 -1.70
N LEU A 219 -23.19 -25.18 -1.23
CA LEU A 219 -23.15 -24.70 0.15
C LEU A 219 -23.43 -23.20 0.18
N HIS A 220 -24.13 -22.75 1.21
CA HIS A 220 -24.58 -21.37 1.32
C HIS A 220 -23.65 -20.55 2.23
N PRO A 221 -23.28 -19.31 1.85
CA PRO A 221 -22.49 -18.45 2.73
C PRO A 221 -23.29 -18.08 3.98
N ILE A 222 -22.58 -17.88 5.10
CA ILE A 222 -23.16 -17.28 6.30
C ILE A 222 -23.20 -15.75 6.18
N THR A 223 -24.29 -15.15 6.66
CA THR A 223 -24.46 -13.69 6.72
C THR A 223 -23.47 -13.05 7.69
N GLU A 224 -23.21 -11.75 7.55
CA GLU A 224 -22.31 -11.03 8.46
C GLU A 224 -22.70 -11.14 9.94
N ASP A 225 -24.00 -11.20 10.25
CA ASP A 225 -24.49 -11.36 11.62
C ASP A 225 -24.25 -12.79 12.15
N GLU A 226 -24.38 -13.80 11.29
CA GLU A 226 -24.05 -15.19 11.64
C GLU A 226 -22.54 -15.39 11.81
N GLN A 227 -21.71 -14.68 11.05
CA GLN A 227 -20.26 -14.68 11.24
C GLN A 227 -19.88 -14.13 12.62
N VAL A 228 -20.51 -13.04 13.05
CA VAL A 228 -20.32 -12.47 14.40
C VAL A 228 -20.81 -13.46 15.46
N ASN A 229 -22.01 -14.04 15.28
CA ASN A 229 -22.54 -15.01 16.22
C ASN A 229 -21.64 -16.26 16.34
N PHE A 230 -21.08 -16.72 15.23
CA PHE A 230 -20.13 -17.83 15.23
C PHE A 230 -18.87 -17.50 16.04
N TYR A 231 -18.30 -16.31 15.83
CA TYR A 231 -17.16 -15.81 16.58
C TYR A 231 -17.46 -15.75 18.08
N GLU A 232 -18.56 -15.13 18.47
CA GLU A 232 -19.00 -15.04 19.86
C GLU A 232 -19.24 -16.41 20.50
N LYS A 233 -19.82 -17.35 19.74
CA LYS A 233 -20.04 -18.72 20.22
C LYS A 233 -18.73 -19.45 20.51
N MET A 234 -17.71 -19.27 19.67
CA MET A 234 -16.39 -19.85 19.92
C MET A 234 -15.76 -19.23 21.17
N HIS A 235 -15.83 -17.91 21.34
CA HIS A 235 -15.34 -17.24 22.54
C HIS A 235 -16.06 -17.71 23.82
N GLU A 236 -17.39 -17.82 23.79
CA GLU A 236 -18.19 -18.36 24.91
C GLU A 236 -17.70 -19.75 25.34
N CYS A 237 -17.32 -20.60 24.39
CA CYS A 237 -16.96 -21.98 24.67
C CYS A 237 -15.49 -22.19 25.06
N PHE A 238 -14.58 -21.32 24.63
CA PHE A 238 -13.14 -21.57 24.67
C PHE A 238 -12.29 -20.51 25.39
N ASP A 239 -12.84 -19.32 25.68
CA ASP A 239 -12.14 -18.35 26.51
C ASP A 239 -11.87 -18.92 27.91
N GLY A 240 -10.66 -18.72 28.41
CA GLY A 240 -10.19 -19.27 29.69
C GLY A 240 -9.92 -20.78 29.71
N THR A 241 -10.02 -21.47 28.56
CA THR A 241 -9.68 -22.90 28.44
C THR A 241 -8.23 -23.11 27.98
N THR A 242 -7.81 -24.37 27.76
CA THR A 242 -6.51 -24.70 27.13
C THR A 242 -6.38 -24.19 25.69
N LEU A 243 -7.51 -23.82 25.07
CA LEU A 243 -7.60 -23.31 23.69
C LEU A 243 -7.78 -21.79 23.60
N ASP A 244 -7.63 -21.09 24.73
CA ASP A 244 -7.78 -19.64 24.85
C ASP A 244 -6.88 -18.88 23.85
N ALA A 245 -5.62 -19.30 23.70
CA ALA A 245 -4.68 -18.69 22.77
C ALA A 245 -5.11 -18.86 21.30
N GLY A 246 -5.76 -19.98 20.98
CA GLY A 246 -6.29 -20.29 19.66
C GLY A 246 -7.46 -19.39 19.27
N VAL A 247 -8.50 -19.37 20.11
CA VAL A 247 -9.73 -18.60 19.86
C VAL A 247 -9.45 -17.10 19.82
N ASN A 248 -8.60 -16.59 20.72
CA ASN A 248 -8.19 -15.18 20.75
C ASN A 248 -7.20 -14.80 19.63
N GLY A 249 -6.70 -15.76 18.84
CA GLY A 249 -5.66 -15.53 17.85
C GLY A 249 -5.87 -16.33 16.56
N PRO A 250 -5.11 -17.42 16.34
CA PRO A 250 -5.05 -18.16 15.08
C PRO A 250 -6.39 -18.48 14.43
N TRP A 251 -7.42 -18.87 15.20
CA TRP A 251 -8.70 -19.36 14.65
C TRP A 251 -9.35 -18.40 13.67
N PHE A 252 -9.18 -17.09 13.89
CA PHE A 252 -9.77 -16.03 13.10
C PHE A 252 -8.73 -15.14 12.40
N ASN A 253 -7.44 -15.53 12.39
CA ASN A 253 -6.37 -14.69 11.85
C ASN A 253 -6.49 -14.36 10.35
N GLU A 254 -7.29 -15.11 9.58
CA GLU A 254 -7.62 -14.75 8.20
C GLU A 254 -8.32 -13.37 8.09
N PHE A 255 -9.01 -12.95 9.15
CA PHE A 255 -9.77 -11.70 9.19
C PHE A 255 -8.99 -10.56 9.89
N GLY A 256 -7.82 -10.86 10.46
CA GLY A 256 -6.97 -9.89 11.16
C GLY A 256 -6.10 -9.02 10.23
N PRO A 257 -5.56 -7.88 10.72
CA PRO A 257 -4.91 -6.87 9.87
C PRO A 257 -3.65 -7.37 9.14
N GLY A 258 -2.97 -8.38 9.68
CA GLY A 258 -1.76 -8.97 9.10
C GLY A 258 -2.00 -9.91 7.92
N TYR A 259 -3.26 -10.24 7.60
CA TYR A 259 -3.59 -11.19 6.54
C TYR A 259 -3.65 -10.54 5.15
N CYS A 260 -3.48 -11.34 4.10
CA CYS A 260 -3.41 -10.83 2.72
C CYS A 260 -4.68 -10.11 2.26
N THR A 261 -5.83 -10.48 2.83
CA THR A 261 -7.15 -9.88 2.56
C THR A 261 -7.22 -8.41 2.95
N ASN A 262 -6.32 -7.94 3.83
CA ASN A 262 -6.34 -6.63 4.47
C ASN A 262 -5.15 -5.73 4.05
N CYS A 263 -4.38 -6.14 3.03
CA CYS A 263 -3.30 -5.32 2.49
C CYS A 263 -3.80 -4.37 1.37
N ASP A 264 -3.05 -3.31 1.08
CA ASP A 264 -3.40 -2.34 0.03
C ASP A 264 -3.52 -3.05 -1.34
N ASN A 265 -2.48 -3.80 -1.70
CA ASN A 265 -2.38 -4.51 -2.97
C ASN A 265 -1.65 -5.84 -2.78
N CYS A 266 -2.39 -6.95 -2.79
CA CYS A 266 -1.80 -8.28 -2.57
C CYS A 266 -0.86 -8.73 -3.70
N GLY A 267 -0.95 -8.13 -4.89
CA GLY A 267 -0.09 -8.41 -6.03
C GLY A 267 1.34 -7.90 -5.85
N GLU A 268 1.62 -7.15 -4.79
CA GLU A 268 2.98 -6.76 -4.45
C GLU A 268 3.76 -7.85 -3.70
N LYS A 269 3.06 -8.82 -3.08
CA LYS A 269 3.66 -9.78 -2.15
C LYS A 269 3.31 -11.24 -2.39
N PHE A 270 2.12 -11.57 -2.90
CA PHE A 270 1.63 -12.95 -2.96
C PHE A 270 1.60 -13.48 -4.40
N PHE A 271 2.16 -14.67 -4.59
CA PHE A 271 2.28 -15.31 -5.90
C PHE A 271 1.98 -16.80 -5.78
N LEU A 272 1.18 -17.34 -6.69
CA LEU A 272 0.95 -18.77 -6.85
C LEU A 272 1.57 -19.22 -8.17
N LEU A 273 2.54 -20.12 -8.12
CA LEU A 273 3.21 -20.69 -9.29
C LEU A 273 2.73 -22.12 -9.52
N GLU A 274 2.25 -22.44 -10.71
CA GLU A 274 1.93 -23.80 -11.13
C GLU A 274 3.09 -24.52 -11.81
N VAL A 275 3.04 -25.85 -11.83
CA VAL A 275 4.04 -26.72 -12.46
C VAL A 275 4.27 -26.40 -13.95
N ASN A 276 3.25 -25.89 -14.65
CA ASN A 276 3.32 -25.48 -16.05
C ASN A 276 3.95 -24.08 -16.26
N GLY A 277 4.34 -23.43 -15.16
CA GLY A 277 4.94 -22.11 -15.13
C GLY A 277 3.95 -20.95 -14.99
N ASP A 278 2.65 -21.20 -15.03
CA ASP A 278 1.65 -20.14 -14.88
C ASP A 278 1.70 -19.55 -13.47
N ILE A 279 1.60 -18.23 -13.38
CA ILE A 279 1.61 -17.47 -12.14
C ILE A 279 0.27 -16.77 -11.97
N TYR A 280 -0.35 -16.95 -10.80
CA TYR A 280 -1.58 -16.30 -10.38
C TYR A 280 -1.38 -15.56 -9.05
N SER A 281 -2.38 -14.78 -8.64
CA SER A 281 -2.36 -14.07 -7.35
C SER A 281 -2.26 -14.97 -6.12
N CYS A 282 -3.11 -15.99 -6.04
CA CYS A 282 -3.27 -16.87 -4.90
C CYS A 282 -4.20 -18.04 -5.27
N VAL A 283 -4.52 -18.88 -4.29
CA VAL A 283 -5.46 -20.01 -4.46
C VAL A 283 -6.86 -19.57 -4.89
N ARG A 284 -7.37 -18.42 -4.40
CA ARG A 284 -8.70 -17.91 -4.80
C ARG A 284 -8.71 -17.48 -6.27
N GLY A 285 -7.66 -16.80 -6.71
CA GLY A 285 -7.50 -16.34 -8.09
C GLY A 285 -6.92 -17.37 -9.06
N GLN A 286 -6.68 -18.61 -8.61
CA GLN A 286 -6.13 -19.66 -9.46
C GLN A 286 -7.12 -20.00 -10.58
N LYS A 287 -6.62 -20.17 -11.82
CA LYS A 287 -7.44 -20.38 -13.03
C LYS A 287 -8.40 -19.24 -13.38
N GLN A 288 -8.27 -18.08 -12.75
CA GLN A 288 -9.10 -16.90 -13.04
C GLN A 288 -8.31 -15.87 -13.85
N LYS A 289 -8.83 -15.49 -15.02
CA LYS A 289 -8.14 -14.61 -15.99
C LYS A 289 -7.73 -13.28 -15.38
N ASP A 290 -8.59 -12.68 -14.56
CA ASP A 290 -8.35 -11.38 -13.93
C ASP A 290 -7.29 -11.44 -12.81
N TYR A 291 -6.84 -12.64 -12.45
CA TYR A 291 -5.86 -12.88 -11.39
C TYR A 291 -4.60 -13.60 -11.89
N TYR A 292 -4.47 -13.81 -13.21
CA TYR A 292 -3.29 -14.38 -13.86
C TYR A 292 -2.20 -13.32 -14.08
N TYR A 293 -0.99 -13.52 -13.57
CA TYR A 293 0.12 -12.56 -13.60
C TYR A 293 1.10 -12.79 -14.76
N GLY A 294 1.16 -13.98 -15.34
CA GLY A 294 2.10 -14.32 -16.40
C GLY A 294 2.55 -15.78 -16.30
N ASN A 295 3.55 -16.15 -17.09
CA ASN A 295 4.18 -17.46 -17.07
C ASN A 295 5.70 -17.32 -16.87
N ILE A 296 6.24 -18.01 -15.86
CA ILE A 296 7.63 -17.88 -15.45
C ILE A 296 8.62 -18.25 -16.57
N PHE A 297 8.25 -19.10 -17.52
CA PHE A 297 9.12 -19.49 -18.63
C PHE A 297 9.12 -18.49 -19.79
N LYS A 298 8.05 -17.69 -19.92
CA LYS A 298 7.82 -16.82 -21.09
C LYS A 298 8.09 -15.35 -20.78
N ASP A 299 7.63 -14.88 -19.63
CA ASP A 299 7.58 -13.46 -19.29
C ASP A 299 8.78 -13.05 -18.42
N SER A 300 9.19 -11.78 -18.48
CA SER A 300 10.22 -11.27 -17.57
C SER A 300 9.66 -11.18 -16.13
N VAL A 301 10.54 -11.20 -15.12
CA VAL A 301 10.09 -11.02 -13.73
C VAL A 301 9.48 -9.62 -13.53
N GLU A 302 10.02 -8.60 -14.19
CA GLU A 302 9.50 -7.24 -14.16
C GLU A 302 8.07 -7.15 -14.71
N ASP A 303 7.79 -7.82 -15.83
CA ASP A 303 6.45 -7.88 -16.42
C ASP A 303 5.46 -8.59 -15.49
N ILE A 304 5.88 -9.71 -14.87
CA ILE A 304 5.06 -10.46 -13.91
C ILE A 304 4.71 -9.58 -12.70
N LEU A 305 5.69 -8.87 -12.14
CA LEU A 305 5.49 -7.99 -10.98
C LEU A 305 4.58 -6.79 -11.32
N THR A 306 4.79 -6.18 -12.48
CA THR A 306 3.98 -5.05 -12.97
C THR A 306 2.55 -5.48 -13.24
N THR A 307 2.37 -6.62 -13.91
CA THR A 307 1.06 -7.22 -14.17
C THR A 307 0.34 -7.55 -12.87
N ALA A 308 1.05 -8.10 -11.87
CA ALA A 308 0.49 -8.42 -10.57
C ALA A 308 -0.08 -7.18 -9.86
N LYS A 309 0.73 -6.11 -9.76
CA LYS A 309 0.31 -4.84 -9.16
C LYS A 309 -0.90 -4.25 -9.89
N ASN A 310 -0.84 -4.18 -11.23
CA ASN A 310 -1.88 -3.58 -12.05
C ASN A 310 -3.19 -4.36 -11.98
N LYS A 311 -3.15 -5.70 -12.11
CA LYS A 311 -4.36 -6.51 -12.03
C LYS A 311 -5.04 -6.39 -10.68
N MET A 312 -4.30 -6.35 -9.59
CA MET A 312 -4.93 -6.20 -8.27
C MET A 312 -5.52 -4.81 -8.09
N PHE A 313 -4.83 -3.75 -8.53
CA PHE A 313 -5.39 -2.40 -8.57
C PHE A 313 -6.70 -2.35 -9.36
N LEU A 314 -6.73 -2.92 -10.57
CA LEU A 314 -7.93 -2.98 -11.41
C LEU A 314 -9.06 -3.79 -10.74
N ASN A 315 -8.75 -4.93 -10.13
CA ASN A 315 -9.75 -5.73 -9.43
C ASN A 315 -10.29 -5.06 -8.17
N HIS A 316 -9.52 -4.23 -7.46
CA HIS A 316 -10.06 -3.42 -6.39
C HIS A 316 -11.06 -2.39 -6.92
N ASN A 317 -10.87 -1.89 -8.14
CA ASN A 317 -11.63 -0.77 -8.73
C ASN A 317 -12.78 -1.18 -9.67
N LYS A 318 -13.20 -2.45 -9.69
CA LYS A 318 -14.39 -2.88 -10.44
C LYS A 318 -15.67 -2.25 -9.87
N GLU A 319 -15.74 -2.15 -8.55
CA GLU A 319 -16.82 -1.48 -7.82
C GLU A 319 -16.31 -0.14 -7.24
N PRO A 320 -17.17 0.90 -7.12
CA PRO A 320 -16.78 2.20 -6.59
C PRO A 320 -16.38 2.12 -5.11
N PHE A 321 -15.67 3.14 -4.59
CA PHE A 321 -15.31 3.14 -3.18
C PHE A 321 -16.57 3.30 -2.32
N ASN A 322 -16.72 2.49 -1.28
CA ASN A 322 -17.93 2.48 -0.45
C ASN A 322 -17.92 3.62 0.58
N ASP A 323 -19.04 4.35 0.70
CA ASP A 323 -19.18 5.50 1.60
C ASP A 323 -19.19 5.15 3.10
N GLU A 324 -19.52 3.91 3.47
CA GLU A 324 -19.35 3.44 4.85
C GLU A 324 -17.86 3.21 5.15
N CYS A 325 -17.10 2.70 4.18
CA CYS A 325 -15.66 2.51 4.31
C CYS A 325 -14.92 3.84 4.50
N SER A 326 -15.35 4.92 3.84
CA SER A 326 -14.74 6.25 4.00
C SER A 326 -14.97 6.84 5.40
N LYS A 327 -16.01 6.38 6.12
CA LYS A 327 -16.35 6.83 7.48
C LYS A 327 -15.91 5.82 8.55
N CYS A 328 -15.35 4.70 8.15
CA CYS A 328 -14.99 3.61 9.06
C CYS A 328 -13.58 3.83 9.61
N GLY A 329 -13.48 4.13 10.91
CA GLY A 329 -12.20 4.31 11.60
C GLY A 329 -11.29 3.06 11.64
N TYR A 330 -11.73 1.90 11.11
CA TYR A 330 -10.88 0.71 10.94
C TYR A 330 -10.42 0.49 9.50
N LEU A 331 -10.64 1.46 8.59
CA LEU A 331 -10.20 1.34 7.20
C LEU A 331 -8.69 1.07 7.10
N TYR A 332 -7.89 1.65 7.99
CA TYR A 332 -6.45 1.44 8.06
C TYR A 332 -6.02 0.00 8.33
N LEU A 333 -6.91 -0.80 8.94
CA LEU A 333 -6.73 -2.22 9.17
C LEU A 333 -7.33 -3.07 8.06
N CYS A 334 -8.61 -2.87 7.71
CA CYS A 334 -9.36 -3.76 6.82
C CYS A 334 -9.11 -3.49 5.32
N LYS A 335 -8.91 -2.22 4.94
CA LYS A 335 -8.61 -1.80 3.55
C LYS A 335 -9.57 -2.36 2.50
N THR A 336 -10.85 -2.46 2.87
CA THR A 336 -11.98 -2.96 2.05
C THR A 336 -11.97 -4.46 1.74
N GLY A 337 -11.03 -5.25 2.28
CA GLY A 337 -11.01 -6.70 2.09
C GLY A 337 -10.54 -7.18 0.71
N CYS A 338 -10.64 -8.50 0.51
CA CYS A 338 -10.13 -9.20 -0.67
C CYS A 338 -10.89 -8.81 -1.95
N PRO A 339 -10.21 -8.37 -3.03
CA PRO A 339 -10.86 -7.98 -4.28
C PRO A 339 -11.53 -9.17 -4.97
N PHE A 340 -11.01 -10.40 -4.80
CA PHE A 340 -11.64 -11.61 -5.33
C PHE A 340 -13.07 -11.77 -4.82
N VAL A 341 -13.24 -11.76 -3.50
CA VAL A 341 -14.53 -12.01 -2.87
C VAL A 341 -15.50 -10.87 -3.14
N LYS A 342 -15.03 -9.62 -3.08
CA LYS A 342 -15.82 -8.44 -3.47
C LYS A 342 -16.39 -8.58 -4.88
N ASN A 343 -15.55 -8.96 -5.84
CA ASN A 343 -15.94 -9.10 -7.24
C ASN A 343 -16.87 -10.29 -7.47
N THR A 344 -16.71 -11.39 -6.72
CA THR A 344 -17.67 -12.51 -6.74
C THR A 344 -19.06 -12.06 -6.29
N TYR A 345 -19.14 -11.28 -5.21
CA TYR A 345 -20.42 -10.78 -4.68
C TYR A 345 -20.94 -9.52 -5.36
N GLN A 346 -20.17 -8.90 -6.26
CA GLN A 346 -20.47 -7.57 -6.83
C GLN A 346 -20.70 -6.53 -5.72
N THR A 347 -19.81 -6.53 -4.72
CA THR A 347 -19.86 -5.62 -3.57
C THR A 347 -18.62 -4.73 -3.52
N ASN A 348 -18.77 -3.56 -2.89
CA ASN A 348 -17.71 -2.56 -2.73
C ASN A 348 -17.07 -2.54 -1.32
N LYS A 349 -17.39 -3.50 -0.45
CA LYS A 349 -16.82 -3.64 0.90
C LYS A 349 -16.61 -5.10 1.27
N SER A 350 -15.84 -5.35 2.33
CA SER A 350 -15.55 -6.70 2.81
C SER A 350 -16.85 -7.42 3.24
N TYR A 351 -17.01 -8.69 2.85
CA TYR A 351 -18.12 -9.55 3.28
C TYR A 351 -18.01 -10.02 4.74
N THR A 352 -16.90 -9.70 5.41
CA THR A 352 -16.64 -9.97 6.83
C THR A 352 -16.55 -8.66 7.62
N CYS A 353 -17.17 -7.58 7.15
CA CYS A 353 -16.99 -6.25 7.73
C CYS A 353 -17.43 -6.23 9.20
N LYS A 354 -18.62 -6.73 9.52
CA LYS A 354 -19.09 -6.78 10.93
C LYS A 354 -18.21 -7.66 11.81
N LEU A 355 -17.83 -8.85 11.33
CA LEU A 355 -16.92 -9.75 12.05
C LEU A 355 -15.58 -9.06 12.35
N GLN A 356 -14.97 -8.43 11.34
CA GLN A 356 -13.70 -7.72 11.52
C GLN A 356 -13.83 -6.57 12.53
N GLN A 357 -14.91 -5.79 12.48
CA GLN A 357 -15.13 -4.72 13.47
C GLN A 357 -15.23 -5.26 14.90
N LYS A 358 -16.00 -6.33 15.11
CA LYS A 358 -16.13 -6.99 16.42
C LYS A 358 -14.79 -7.55 16.90
N MET A 359 -14.07 -8.26 16.04
CA MET A 359 -12.74 -8.77 16.35
C MET A 359 -11.73 -7.67 16.67
N TYR A 360 -11.77 -6.54 15.97
CA TYR A 360 -10.86 -5.43 16.22
C TYR A 360 -11.13 -4.79 17.58
N GLU A 361 -12.40 -4.60 17.93
CA GLU A 361 -12.81 -4.14 19.25
C GLU A 361 -12.34 -5.08 20.36
N ASP A 362 -12.62 -6.38 20.25
CA ASP A 362 -12.28 -7.38 21.28
C ASP A 362 -10.76 -7.57 21.41
N ARG A 363 -9.98 -7.34 20.34
CA ARG A 363 -8.51 -7.38 20.35
C ARG A 363 -7.86 -6.03 20.72
N GLY A 364 -8.66 -5.02 21.09
CA GLY A 364 -8.15 -3.73 21.56
C GLY A 364 -7.55 -2.83 20.48
N TYR A 365 -7.91 -3.03 19.21
CA TYR A 365 -7.55 -2.09 18.16
C TYR A 365 -8.43 -0.83 18.26
N GLU A 366 -7.81 0.34 18.22
CA GLU A 366 -8.54 1.61 18.25
C GLU A 366 -8.95 2.06 16.84
N LYS A 367 -10.05 2.81 16.77
CA LYS A 367 -10.42 3.52 15.54
C LYS A 367 -9.45 4.67 15.30
N ASP A 368 -9.08 4.91 14.06
CA ASP A 368 -8.18 5.99 13.68
C ASP A 368 -8.79 7.37 14.03
N PRO A 369 -8.16 8.15 14.94
CA PRO A 369 -8.64 9.48 15.28
C PRO A 369 -8.48 10.50 14.14
N ALA A 370 -7.61 10.22 13.16
CA ALA A 370 -7.34 11.03 11.98
C ALA A 370 -7.81 10.34 10.69
N ASN A 371 -8.95 9.64 10.75
CA ASN A 371 -9.47 8.81 9.66
C ASN A 371 -9.52 9.52 8.29
N ASP A 372 -9.82 10.81 8.23
CA ASP A 372 -9.87 11.57 6.98
C ASP A 372 -8.52 11.58 6.24
N GLU A 373 -7.41 11.68 6.97
CA GLU A 373 -6.04 11.62 6.41
C GLU A 373 -5.74 10.23 5.84
N PHE A 374 -6.05 9.18 6.61
CA PHE A 374 -5.84 7.82 6.11
C PHE A 374 -6.71 7.52 4.88
N VAL A 375 -7.97 7.94 4.91
CA VAL A 375 -8.90 7.78 3.78
C VAL A 375 -8.35 8.50 2.56
N TYR A 376 -7.90 9.74 2.68
CA TYR A 376 -7.27 10.48 1.59
C TYR A 376 -6.08 9.72 0.99
N GLN A 377 -5.15 9.27 1.83
CA GLN A 377 -3.96 8.54 1.38
C GLN A 377 -4.33 7.22 0.71
N TYR A 378 -5.26 6.45 1.29
CA TYR A 378 -5.72 5.18 0.74
C TYR A 378 -6.44 5.38 -0.60
N VAL A 379 -7.34 6.36 -0.70
CA VAL A 379 -8.07 6.65 -1.95
C VAL A 379 -7.10 7.11 -3.03
N SER A 380 -6.19 8.03 -2.71
CA SER A 380 -5.18 8.54 -3.65
C SER A 380 -4.27 7.43 -4.21
N LYS A 381 -3.95 6.42 -3.39
CA LYS A 381 -3.05 5.33 -3.76
C LYS A 381 -3.76 4.16 -4.46
N MET A 382 -4.95 3.78 -3.99
CA MET A 382 -5.58 2.50 -4.33
C MET A 382 -6.91 2.61 -5.08
N ARG A 383 -7.46 3.81 -5.25
CA ARG A 383 -8.79 4.01 -5.83
C ARG A 383 -8.73 4.89 -7.08
N THR A 384 -9.64 4.65 -8.03
CA THR A 384 -9.83 5.49 -9.22
C THR A 384 -10.89 6.59 -9.01
N THR A 385 -11.51 6.63 -7.83
CA THR A 385 -12.51 7.64 -7.46
C THR A 385 -11.86 9.02 -7.37
N ASP A 386 -12.63 10.07 -7.67
CA ASP A 386 -12.18 11.45 -7.50
C ASP A 386 -11.76 11.72 -6.05
N VAL A 387 -10.47 11.99 -5.89
CA VAL A 387 -9.80 12.21 -4.60
C VAL A 387 -10.24 13.54 -3.97
N SER A 388 -10.73 14.51 -4.76
CA SER A 388 -11.08 15.85 -4.28
C SER A 388 -12.10 15.84 -3.13
N ASN A 389 -13.00 14.84 -3.12
CA ASN A 389 -14.02 14.66 -2.09
C ASN A 389 -13.46 14.14 -0.75
N TYR A 390 -12.23 13.65 -0.74
CA TYR A 390 -11.57 13.04 0.42
C TYR A 390 -10.39 13.84 0.93
N ILE A 391 -10.10 15.03 0.36
CA ILE A 391 -9.06 15.91 0.88
C ILE A 391 -9.37 16.21 2.36
N PRO A 392 -8.46 15.91 3.29
CA PRO A 392 -8.69 16.14 4.71
C PRO A 392 -9.02 17.60 4.92
N LYS A 393 -10.15 17.87 5.56
CA LYS A 393 -10.50 19.25 5.89
C LYS A 393 -9.55 19.70 6.97
N ASP A 394 -8.77 20.72 6.65
CA ASP A 394 -7.91 21.39 7.60
C ASP A 394 -8.82 22.12 8.61
N ASN A 395 -9.13 21.41 9.70
CA ASN A 395 -9.96 21.91 10.79
C ASN A 395 -9.16 22.85 11.71
N ASP A 396 -7.87 23.09 11.43
CA ASP A 396 -7.12 24.14 12.12
C ASP A 396 -7.49 25.50 11.53
N ASP A 397 -8.36 26.20 12.25
CA ASP A 397 -8.77 27.57 11.97
C ASP A 397 -7.60 28.56 11.85
N ASN A 398 -6.41 28.17 12.33
CA ASN A 398 -5.18 28.95 12.34
C ASN A 398 -4.16 28.57 11.26
N SER A 399 -4.48 27.61 10.38
CA SER A 399 -3.58 27.27 9.27
C SER A 399 -3.42 28.44 8.30
N LEU A 400 -2.28 28.52 7.60
CA LEU A 400 -2.00 29.62 6.66
C LEU A 400 -3.10 29.75 5.59
N ALA A 401 -3.58 28.61 5.06
CA ALA A 401 -4.65 28.59 4.07
C ALA A 401 -5.96 29.20 4.61
N ASN A 402 -6.35 28.85 5.85
CA ASN A 402 -7.54 29.40 6.49
C ASN A 402 -7.36 30.88 6.88
N LEU A 403 -6.16 31.29 7.32
CA LEU A 403 -5.82 32.69 7.59
C LEU A 403 -5.90 33.55 6.32
N ILE A 404 -5.38 33.05 5.19
CA ILE A 404 -5.48 33.71 3.89
C ILE A 404 -6.95 33.86 3.46
N LYS A 405 -7.76 32.81 3.62
CA LYS A 405 -9.17 32.81 3.23
C LYS A 405 -10.03 33.77 4.05
N LYS A 406 -9.74 33.93 5.34
CA LYS A 406 -10.47 34.83 6.26
C LYS A 406 -10.08 36.30 6.10
N ASP A 407 -8.88 36.57 5.60
CA ASP A 407 -8.33 37.91 5.52
C ASP A 407 -8.49 38.54 4.13
N LYS A 408 -9.08 39.74 4.08
CA LYS A 408 -9.42 40.41 2.82
C LYS A 408 -8.20 40.77 1.97
N ARG A 409 -7.02 40.98 2.57
CA ARG A 409 -5.82 41.46 1.89
C ARG A 409 -4.72 40.39 1.76
N LEU A 410 -4.64 39.40 2.67
CA LEU A 410 -3.62 38.35 2.58
C LEU A 410 -3.68 37.56 1.27
N LYS A 411 -4.88 37.30 0.73
CA LYS A 411 -5.03 36.57 -0.55
C LYS A 411 -4.21 37.17 -1.70
N TYR A 412 -3.95 38.47 -1.71
CA TYR A 412 -3.16 39.13 -2.75
C TYR A 412 -1.65 38.99 -2.56
N ILE A 413 -1.20 38.78 -1.32
CA ILE A 413 0.19 38.45 -1.04
C ILE A 413 0.55 37.09 -1.63
N TYR A 414 -0.42 36.16 -1.63
CA TYR A 414 -0.25 34.77 -2.06
C TYR A 414 -0.91 34.45 -3.40
N ASP A 415 -1.39 35.45 -4.15
CA ASP A 415 -2.01 35.23 -5.48
C ASP A 415 -0.94 34.91 -6.52
N ASP A 416 -0.91 33.65 -6.97
CA ASP A 416 0.03 33.10 -7.96
C ASP A 416 -0.24 33.60 -9.40
N SER A 417 -1.27 34.43 -9.58
CA SER A 417 -1.65 35.00 -10.86
C SER A 417 -1.34 36.49 -10.98
N SER A 418 -0.77 37.12 -9.95
CA SER A 418 -0.60 38.58 -9.91
C SER A 418 0.67 39.10 -10.59
N PHE A 419 1.71 38.27 -10.68
CA PHE A 419 3.01 38.64 -11.21
C PHE A 419 3.50 37.64 -12.25
N ILE A 420 4.07 38.14 -13.35
CA ILE A 420 4.66 37.33 -14.41
C ILE A 420 6.06 37.88 -14.69
N LEU A 421 7.06 37.02 -14.59
CA LEU A 421 8.43 37.34 -15.00
C LEU A 421 8.64 36.85 -16.44
N ASP A 422 9.01 37.75 -17.34
CA ASP A 422 9.49 37.40 -18.67
C ASP A 422 11.02 37.44 -18.67
N VAL A 423 11.64 36.33 -19.06
CA VAL A 423 13.09 36.22 -19.27
C VAL A 423 13.31 35.75 -20.70
N ASP A 424 13.91 36.61 -21.53
CA ASP A 424 14.24 36.33 -22.92
C ASP A 424 13.04 35.82 -23.75
N GLY A 425 11.82 36.29 -23.43
CA GLY A 425 10.57 35.92 -24.09
C GLY A 425 9.89 34.66 -23.54
N VAL A 426 10.43 34.08 -22.45
CA VAL A 426 9.80 32.97 -21.71
C VAL A 426 9.12 33.53 -20.46
N GLU A 427 7.83 33.24 -20.30
CA GLU A 427 7.02 33.74 -19.19
C GLU A 427 6.91 32.74 -18.04
N TYR A 428 7.09 33.24 -16.82
CA TYR A 428 6.98 32.50 -15.57
C TYR A 428 5.94 33.17 -14.67
N ASN A 429 4.87 32.46 -14.35
CA ASN A 429 3.94 32.91 -13.31
C ASN A 429 4.62 32.77 -11.95
N LEU A 430 4.65 33.85 -11.20
CA LEU A 430 5.32 33.85 -9.92
C LEU A 430 4.36 33.51 -8.80
N SER A 431 4.80 32.59 -7.95
CA SER A 431 4.07 32.10 -6.78
C SER A 431 4.93 32.23 -5.52
N SER A 432 4.29 32.21 -4.35
CA SER A 432 4.98 32.32 -3.06
C SER A 432 5.79 31.06 -2.77
N GLN A 433 7.08 31.20 -2.43
CA GLN A 433 7.91 30.08 -1.95
C GLN A 433 7.33 29.33 -0.75
N ILE A 434 6.42 29.93 0.01
CA ILE A 434 5.78 29.26 1.16
C ILE A 434 4.72 28.25 0.71
N LEU A 435 4.08 28.49 -0.43
CA LEU A 435 3.01 27.63 -0.96
C LEU A 435 3.50 26.70 -2.08
N ASN A 436 4.67 26.99 -2.67
CA ASN A 436 5.22 26.20 -3.76
C ASN A 436 5.67 24.81 -3.32
N VAL A 437 5.21 23.80 -4.08
CA VAL A 437 5.63 22.39 -3.97
C VAL A 437 6.78 22.03 -4.92
N SER A 438 7.12 22.91 -5.88
CA SER A 438 8.21 22.74 -6.82
C SER A 438 9.20 23.92 -6.75
N ARG A 439 10.46 23.63 -7.07
CA ARG A 439 11.55 24.62 -7.09
C ARG A 439 11.92 24.90 -8.54
N GLU A 440 11.67 26.12 -9.01
CA GLU A 440 12.04 26.60 -10.34
C GLU A 440 13.11 27.69 -10.23
N PHE A 441 14.05 27.70 -11.16
CA PHE A 441 15.06 28.74 -11.25
C PHE A 441 15.43 29.03 -12.71
N VAL A 442 15.86 30.26 -12.97
CA VAL A 442 16.26 30.74 -14.30
C VAL A 442 17.75 31.02 -14.37
N TYR A 443 18.34 30.85 -15.54
CA TYR A 443 19.72 31.23 -15.81
C TYR A 443 19.73 32.59 -16.49
N LEU A 444 20.43 33.55 -15.91
CA LEU A 444 20.53 34.92 -16.41
C LEU A 444 21.95 35.21 -16.86
N THR A 445 22.09 35.88 -17.99
CA THR A 445 23.38 36.35 -18.51
C THR A 445 23.41 37.87 -18.58
N LYS A 446 24.57 38.43 -18.94
CA LYS A 446 24.71 39.86 -19.27
C LYS A 446 23.83 40.32 -20.45
N GLU A 447 23.33 39.38 -21.27
CA GLU A 447 22.50 39.68 -22.44
C GLU A 447 21.01 39.46 -22.18
N SER A 448 20.66 38.78 -21.08
CA SER A 448 19.29 38.46 -20.73
C SER A 448 18.44 39.72 -20.56
N LYS A 449 17.28 39.72 -21.22
CA LYS A 449 16.24 40.74 -21.12
C LYS A 449 15.16 40.27 -20.17
N ILE A 450 14.88 41.08 -19.16
CA ILE A 450 14.04 40.67 -18.04
C ILE A 450 12.97 41.74 -17.81
N LYS A 451 11.71 41.36 -17.94
CA LYS A 451 10.57 42.23 -17.64
C LYS A 451 9.72 41.61 -16.54
N ILE A 452 9.21 42.47 -15.67
CA ILE A 452 8.21 42.08 -14.67
C ILE A 452 6.87 42.69 -15.05
N TYR A 453 5.86 41.85 -15.09
CA TYR A 453 4.47 42.23 -15.23
C TYR A 453 3.75 42.12 -13.90
N MET A 454 2.94 43.12 -13.57
CA MET A 454 2.13 43.15 -12.35
C MET A 454 0.71 43.59 -12.69
N LYS A 455 -0.31 42.87 -12.22
CA LYS A 455 -1.70 43.27 -12.43
C LYS A 455 -1.98 44.66 -11.85
N LYS A 456 -2.72 45.51 -12.59
CA LYS A 456 -2.99 46.91 -12.19
C LYS A 456 -3.73 47.03 -10.86
N ASN A 457 -4.65 46.11 -10.57
CA ASN A 457 -5.42 46.09 -9.33
C ASN A 457 -4.53 45.98 -8.06
N MET A 458 -3.32 45.41 -8.17
CA MET A 458 -2.35 45.36 -7.06
C MET A 458 -1.93 46.74 -6.55
N ILE A 459 -1.97 47.75 -7.42
CA ILE A 459 -1.72 49.15 -7.07
C ILE A 459 -3.02 49.88 -6.77
N GLU A 460 -4.04 49.71 -7.60
CA GLU A 460 -5.25 50.56 -7.63
C GLU A 460 -6.32 50.17 -6.60
N GLU A 461 -6.52 48.87 -6.35
CA GLU A 461 -7.63 48.37 -5.51
C GLU A 461 -7.17 47.99 -4.11
N GLU A 462 -5.86 47.76 -3.91
CA GLU A 462 -5.28 47.15 -2.71
C GLU A 462 -4.46 48.13 -1.84
N CYS A 463 -4.67 49.42 -2.02
CA CYS A 463 -4.04 50.48 -1.23
C CYS A 463 -5.01 51.64 -0.98
N ASP A 464 -5.04 52.15 0.26
CA ASP A 464 -5.85 53.32 0.62
C ASP A 464 -5.34 54.61 -0.06
N TYR A 465 -4.08 54.60 -0.53
CA TYR A 465 -3.44 55.70 -1.27
C TYR A 465 -2.66 55.17 -2.50
N PRO A 466 -3.34 54.75 -3.58
CA PRO A 466 -2.72 54.11 -4.74
C PRO A 466 -1.58 54.90 -5.39
N GLU A 467 -1.68 56.24 -5.39
CA GLU A 467 -0.66 57.15 -5.96
C GLU A 467 0.70 57.05 -5.25
N ASN A 468 0.73 56.64 -3.98
CA ASN A 468 1.95 56.42 -3.21
C ASN A 468 2.41 54.96 -3.20
N ASN A 469 1.68 54.06 -3.87
CA ASN A 469 2.04 52.67 -3.95
C ASN A 469 3.09 52.44 -5.07
N ALA A 470 3.87 51.38 -4.92
CA ALA A 470 4.96 51.07 -5.83
C ALA A 470 5.12 49.56 -6.01
N LEU A 471 5.56 49.15 -7.19
CA LEU A 471 6.16 47.84 -7.40
C LEU A 471 7.43 47.77 -6.53
N TYR A 472 7.49 46.80 -5.63
CA TYR A 472 8.56 46.61 -4.67
C TYR A 472 9.37 45.36 -5.04
N ILE A 473 10.64 45.57 -5.40
CA ILE A 473 11.55 44.53 -5.87
C ILE A 473 12.64 44.33 -4.82
N MET A 474 12.91 43.08 -4.44
CA MET A 474 14.02 42.72 -3.55
C MET A 474 14.91 41.69 -4.22
N ILE A 475 16.21 41.93 -4.22
CA ILE A 475 17.21 40.98 -4.72
C ILE A 475 18.04 40.50 -3.54
N LEU A 476 18.11 39.18 -3.38
CA LEU A 476 18.87 38.52 -2.33
C LEU A 476 19.91 37.58 -2.97
N SER A 477 21.14 37.65 -2.47
CA SER A 477 22.24 36.78 -2.89
C SER A 477 22.09 35.41 -2.26
N GLY A 478 22.48 34.36 -2.99
CA GLY A 478 22.62 33.00 -2.44
C GLY A 478 23.65 32.90 -1.29
N ASN A 479 24.51 33.92 -1.13
CA ASN A 479 25.45 34.00 -0.02
C ASN A 479 24.73 34.34 1.28
N LEU A 480 24.97 33.52 2.32
CA LEU A 480 24.34 33.70 3.62
C LEU A 480 25.07 34.74 4.48
N VAL A 481 24.32 35.40 5.35
CA VAL A 481 24.83 36.31 6.39
C VAL A 481 24.09 36.04 7.69
N THR A 482 24.82 36.06 8.81
CA THR A 482 24.28 35.88 10.16
C THR A 482 24.28 37.22 10.87
N TYR A 483 23.11 37.67 11.35
CA TYR A 483 22.96 38.96 12.03
C TYR A 483 21.74 38.98 12.96
N GLY A 484 21.66 40.00 13.80
CA GLY A 484 20.60 40.19 14.80
C GLY A 484 20.86 39.43 16.11
N ASP A 485 20.15 39.84 17.17
CA ASP A 485 20.34 39.34 18.54
C ASP A 485 20.05 37.84 18.67
N GLU A 486 19.26 37.29 17.75
CA GLU A 486 18.91 35.86 17.71
C GLU A 486 19.87 35.01 16.86
N GLY A 487 20.89 35.61 16.24
CA GLY A 487 21.88 34.88 15.42
C GLY A 487 21.28 34.19 14.18
N ARG A 488 20.27 34.80 13.54
CA ARG A 488 19.60 34.20 12.38
C ARG A 488 20.49 34.26 11.14
N THR A 489 20.61 33.14 10.44
CA THR A 489 21.27 33.04 9.14
C THR A 489 20.24 33.20 8.02
N LYS A 490 20.44 34.19 7.13
CA LYS A 490 19.56 34.48 5.99
C LYS A 490 20.38 34.78 4.73
N GLN A 491 19.73 34.70 3.56
CA GLN A 491 20.31 35.21 2.32
C GLN A 491 20.64 36.71 2.46
N ARG A 492 21.80 37.11 1.93
CA ARG A 492 22.24 38.51 1.99
C ARG A 492 21.36 39.37 1.10
N HIS A 493 20.77 40.40 1.68
CA HIS A 493 20.03 41.42 0.93
C HIS A 493 20.98 42.25 0.07
N VAL A 494 20.77 42.27 -1.25
CA VAL A 494 21.64 42.97 -2.22
C VAL A 494 21.06 44.34 -2.57
N ASN A 495 19.80 44.37 -2.99
CA ASN A 495 19.13 45.61 -3.40
C ASN A 495 17.64 45.56 -3.06
N THR A 496 17.07 46.74 -2.76
CA THR A 496 15.64 46.98 -2.86
C THR A 496 15.38 48.18 -3.76
N THR A 497 14.46 48.01 -4.70
CA THR A 497 14.02 49.06 -5.62
C THR A 497 12.50 49.20 -5.58
N GLN A 498 12.03 50.44 -5.62
CA GLN A 498 10.60 50.78 -5.68
C GLN A 498 10.30 51.57 -6.94
N ILE A 499 9.36 51.08 -7.74
CA ILE A 499 8.86 51.78 -8.93
C ILE A 499 7.45 52.26 -8.65
N PHE A 500 7.31 53.55 -8.39
CA PHE A 500 6.03 54.18 -8.03
C PHE A 500 5.05 54.16 -9.19
N LYS A 501 3.75 54.13 -8.86
CA LYS A 501 2.64 54.19 -9.82
C LYS A 501 2.84 55.24 -10.91
N GLY A 502 3.24 56.45 -10.54
CA GLY A 502 3.48 57.53 -11.52
C GLY A 502 4.54 57.21 -12.58
N VAL A 503 5.50 56.32 -12.30
CA VAL A 503 6.44 55.82 -13.32
C VAL A 503 5.78 54.73 -14.18
N LEU A 504 5.09 53.79 -13.54
CA LEU A 504 4.42 52.67 -14.21
C LEU A 504 3.30 53.12 -15.17
N ASP A 505 2.57 54.19 -14.82
CA ASP A 505 1.52 54.77 -15.66
C ASP A 505 2.07 55.34 -16.98
N ASN A 506 3.34 55.73 -16.99
CA ASN A 506 4.00 56.29 -18.18
C ASN A 506 4.68 55.22 -19.05
N ILE A 507 4.56 53.94 -18.69
CA ILE A 507 5.11 52.82 -19.45
C ILE A 507 3.95 52.03 -20.06
N GLN A 508 3.91 51.96 -21.39
CA GLN A 508 2.88 51.19 -22.09
C GLN A 508 3.17 49.69 -21.98
N SER A 509 2.26 48.96 -21.32
CA SER A 509 2.28 47.51 -21.26
C SER A 509 1.81 46.89 -22.57
N ASP A 510 2.48 45.82 -22.99
CA ASP A 510 2.07 44.93 -24.07
C ASP A 510 1.08 43.83 -23.61
N LYS A 511 0.75 43.78 -22.31
CA LYS A 511 -0.30 42.93 -21.74
C LYS A 511 -1.45 43.77 -21.16
N GLU A 512 -2.66 43.49 -21.63
CA GLU A 512 -3.88 44.14 -21.14
C GLU A 512 -4.11 43.82 -19.66
N GLY A 513 -4.38 44.85 -18.84
CA GLY A 513 -4.60 44.70 -17.40
C GLY A 513 -3.33 44.63 -16.54
N TYR A 514 -2.14 44.75 -17.14
CA TYR A 514 -0.85 44.73 -16.42
C TYR A 514 -0.10 46.05 -16.55
N TYR A 515 0.70 46.35 -15.53
CA TYR A 515 1.88 47.21 -15.62
C TYR A 515 3.07 46.36 -16.06
N VAL A 516 4.04 46.98 -16.75
CA VAL A 516 5.31 46.35 -17.13
C VAL A 516 6.49 47.22 -16.71
N TYR A 517 7.57 46.60 -16.27
CA TYR A 517 8.83 47.28 -16.01
C TYR A 517 10.01 46.42 -16.44
N ASP A 518 10.99 47.02 -17.12
CA ASP A 518 12.24 46.34 -17.50
C ASP A 518 13.24 46.40 -16.34
N ILE A 519 13.60 45.23 -15.82
CA ILE A 519 14.51 45.07 -14.68
C ILE A 519 15.89 44.56 -15.10
N SER A 520 16.19 44.48 -16.40
CA SER A 520 17.46 43.94 -16.91
C SER A 520 18.66 44.68 -16.32
N ASN A 521 18.63 46.01 -16.38
CA ASN A 521 19.68 46.85 -15.81
C ASN A 521 19.81 46.66 -14.30
N LEU A 522 18.69 46.50 -13.58
CA LEU A 522 18.69 46.27 -12.14
C LEU A 522 19.39 44.94 -11.79
N ILE A 523 19.13 43.88 -12.56
CA ILE A 523 19.84 42.61 -12.39
C ILE A 523 21.33 42.78 -12.71
N HIS A 524 21.69 43.45 -13.79
CA HIS A 524 23.08 43.57 -14.24
C HIS A 524 23.93 44.45 -13.32
N GLU A 525 23.35 45.51 -12.74
CA GLU A 525 24.05 46.44 -11.85
C GLU A 525 24.68 45.74 -10.64
N TYR A 526 24.02 44.71 -10.10
CA TYR A 526 24.48 44.02 -8.89
C TYR A 526 25.14 42.66 -9.15
N LYS A 527 25.58 42.38 -10.39
CA LYS A 527 26.12 41.07 -10.79
C LYS A 527 27.25 40.56 -9.90
N ASP A 528 28.13 41.45 -9.44
CA ASP A 528 29.30 41.09 -8.62
C ASP A 528 28.92 40.72 -7.16
N PHE A 529 27.67 40.97 -6.75
CA PHE A 529 27.16 40.68 -5.41
C PHE A 529 26.33 39.39 -5.34
N TYR A 530 26.07 38.76 -6.49
CA TYR A 530 25.38 37.49 -6.56
C TYR A 530 26.30 36.33 -6.17
N SER A 531 25.69 35.28 -5.61
CA SER A 531 26.39 34.03 -5.37
C SER A 531 26.57 33.30 -6.70
N LYS A 532 27.79 32.79 -6.90
CA LYS A 532 28.14 31.91 -8.03
C LYS A 532 27.91 30.44 -7.71
N GLU A 533 27.76 30.11 -6.43
CA GLU A 533 27.64 28.73 -5.94
C GLU A 533 26.21 28.36 -5.56
N ASN A 534 25.43 29.32 -5.06
CA ASN A 534 24.07 29.09 -4.59
C ASN A 534 23.05 29.94 -5.37
N PRO A 535 21.81 29.46 -5.59
CA PRO A 535 20.77 30.24 -6.23
C PRO A 535 20.49 31.57 -5.49
N ASN A 536 20.39 32.64 -6.27
CA ASN A 536 19.97 33.96 -5.82
C ASN A 536 18.44 34.05 -5.90
N ASN A 537 17.82 34.97 -5.17
CA ASN A 537 16.38 35.17 -5.20
C ASN A 537 16.03 36.59 -5.61
N ILE A 538 14.96 36.71 -6.40
CA ILE A 538 14.28 37.98 -6.62
C ILE A 538 12.82 37.87 -6.19
N PHE A 539 12.36 38.82 -5.38
CA PHE A 539 10.99 38.88 -4.86
C PHE A 539 10.27 40.12 -5.35
N PHE A 540 8.97 39.97 -5.59
CA PHE A 540 8.06 41.00 -6.08
C PHE A 540 6.82 41.11 -5.20
N THR A 541 6.46 42.33 -4.87
CA THR A 541 5.22 42.68 -4.18
C THR A 541 4.92 44.16 -4.42
N THR A 542 3.98 44.74 -3.68
CA THR A 542 3.79 46.19 -3.61
C THR A 542 4.18 46.74 -2.25
N THR A 543 4.51 48.02 -2.16
CA THR A 543 4.82 48.67 -0.87
C THR A 543 3.69 48.46 0.14
N SER A 544 2.44 48.68 -0.29
CA SER A 544 1.23 48.47 0.53
C SER A 544 1.12 47.04 1.06
N LEU A 545 1.26 46.03 0.19
CA LEU A 545 1.14 44.62 0.57
C LEU A 545 2.30 44.17 1.48
N ARG A 546 3.51 44.69 1.26
CA ARG A 546 4.65 44.44 2.14
C ARG A 546 4.43 44.99 3.54
N GLU A 547 3.95 46.22 3.66
CA GLU A 547 3.62 46.81 4.96
C GLU A 547 2.51 46.03 5.65
N TYR A 548 1.49 45.61 4.89
CA TYR A 548 0.40 44.79 5.39
C TYR A 548 0.89 43.44 5.94
N HIS A 549 1.81 42.76 5.25
CA HIS A 549 2.45 41.54 5.71
C HIS A 549 3.08 41.71 7.10
N TYR A 550 3.92 42.73 7.28
CA TYR A 550 4.59 42.96 8.57
C TYR A 550 3.61 43.40 9.67
N LEU A 551 2.59 44.19 9.32
CA LEU A 551 1.51 44.52 10.25
C LEU A 551 0.78 43.25 10.71
N LYS A 552 0.55 42.28 9.81
CA LYS A 552 -0.07 41.00 10.16
C LYS A 552 0.82 40.11 10.98
N GLN A 553 2.11 40.01 10.67
CA GLN A 553 3.08 39.31 11.51
C GLN A 553 3.09 39.86 12.94
N LYS A 554 2.99 41.19 13.10
CA LYS A 554 2.92 41.82 14.42
C LYS A 554 1.64 41.48 15.19
N ASN A 555 0.52 41.38 14.48
CA ASN A 555 -0.82 41.27 15.11
C ASN A 555 -1.35 39.83 15.22
N ASN A 556 -0.72 38.84 14.58
CA ASN A 556 -1.17 37.45 14.60
C ASN A 556 0.02 36.49 14.70
N ALA A 557 0.13 35.79 15.83
CA ALA A 557 1.23 34.87 16.12
C ALA A 557 1.25 33.64 15.20
N TYR A 558 0.09 33.10 14.81
CA TYR A 558 0.00 31.96 13.89
C TYR A 558 0.47 32.35 12.48
N TYR A 559 0.04 33.52 12.00
CA TYR A 559 0.54 34.08 10.74
C TYR A 559 2.05 34.37 10.80
N HIS A 560 2.54 34.90 11.93
CA HIS A 560 3.96 35.15 12.13
C HIS A 560 4.78 33.86 11.94
N LEU A 561 4.37 32.76 12.59
CA LEU A 561 5.04 31.47 12.48
C LEU A 561 4.96 30.92 11.04
N ALA A 562 3.78 30.95 10.43
CA ALA A 562 3.56 30.42 9.09
C ALA A 562 4.27 31.23 7.98
N ALA A 563 4.54 32.51 8.23
CA ALA A 563 5.17 33.42 7.28
C ALA A 563 6.54 33.93 7.77
N ILE A 564 7.33 33.09 8.47
CA ILE A 564 8.70 33.42 8.92
C ILE A 564 9.62 33.79 7.74
N ASN A 565 9.46 33.09 6.62
CA ASN A 565 10.12 33.38 5.36
C ASN A 565 9.33 34.43 4.59
N LEU A 566 9.99 35.15 3.66
CA LEU A 566 9.31 36.16 2.85
C LEU A 566 8.22 35.49 1.99
N PRO A 567 6.94 35.85 2.15
CA PRO A 567 5.83 35.17 1.47
C PRO A 567 5.59 35.69 0.05
N PHE A 568 6.43 36.62 -0.42
CA PHE A 568 6.19 37.33 -1.67
C PHE A 568 6.50 36.46 -2.89
N GLN A 569 5.95 36.87 -4.03
CA GLN A 569 6.13 36.20 -5.30
C GLN A 569 7.60 36.20 -5.68
N ASN A 570 8.17 35.05 -6.02
CA ASN A 570 9.62 34.95 -6.21
C ASN A 570 10.03 34.06 -7.36
N MET A 571 11.26 34.31 -7.82
CA MET A 571 11.99 33.46 -8.74
C MET A 571 13.42 33.29 -8.22
N GLU A 572 13.93 32.06 -8.26
CA GLU A 572 15.35 31.83 -8.05
C GLU A 572 16.13 32.00 -9.36
N PHE A 573 17.38 32.47 -9.29
CA PHE A 573 18.20 32.61 -10.48
C PHE A 573 19.69 32.35 -10.23
N ILE A 574 20.37 31.91 -11.29
CA ILE A 574 21.82 31.79 -11.37
C ILE A 574 22.33 32.79 -12.41
N TYR A 575 23.26 33.65 -12.02
CA TYR A 575 23.89 34.61 -12.94
C TYR A 575 25.18 34.06 -13.52
N ILE A 576 25.28 33.99 -14.85
CA ILE A 576 26.41 33.44 -15.59
C ILE A 576 27.13 34.60 -16.31
N ASP A 577 28.40 34.83 -15.96
CA ASP A 577 29.22 35.96 -16.46
C ASP A 577 30.07 35.60 -17.69
N GLU A 578 30.27 34.32 -17.98
CA GLU A 578 31.01 33.79 -19.14
C GLU A 578 30.09 32.90 -19.98
N GLU A 579 30.04 33.11 -21.31
CA GLU A 579 29.37 32.17 -22.22
C GLU A 579 29.97 30.77 -22.04
N LEU A 580 29.13 29.78 -21.72
CA LEU A 580 29.51 28.37 -21.71
C LEU A 580 29.64 27.83 -23.14
#